data_AF-A0A0Q6VBM6-F1
#
_entry.id   AF-A0A0Q6VBM6-F1
#
_cell.length_a   1.000
_cell.length_b   1.000
_cell.length_c   1.000
_cell.angle_alpha   90.00
_cell.angle_beta   90.00
_cell.angle_gamma   90.00
#
_symmetry.space_group_name_H-M   'P 1'
#
loop_
_entity.id
_entity.type
_entity.pdbx_description
1 polymer ?
#
loop_
_entity_poly.entity_id
_entity_poly.type
_entity_poly.pdbx_seq_one_letter_code
_entity_poly.pdbx_strand_id
1 'polypeptide(L)'
;MAFGKVSKPPRTGAGALILEREERAVAFSVLFADGQGAKRGGKGSITADAEVLRQAFRSGECRLVLDDGVALRIAVIAHTDGGDTAYFELR
;
A
#
# COMPACT_ATOMS: atom_id res chain seq x y z
N MET A 1 -22.38 26.03 6.41
CA MET A 1 -21.96 25.45 5.12
C MET A 1 -21.02 24.30 5.40
N ALA A 2 -21.52 23.06 5.32
CA ALA A 2 -20.66 21.88 5.43
C ALA A 2 -19.97 21.69 4.08
N PHE A 3 -18.67 21.98 4.01
CA PHE A 3 -17.86 21.56 2.88
C PHE A 3 -17.85 20.02 2.90
N GLY A 4 -18.67 19.42 2.03
CA GLY A 4 -18.62 17.98 1.81
C GLY A 4 -17.19 17.63 1.44
N LYS A 5 -16.52 16.83 2.29
CA LYS A 5 -15.20 16.29 1.96
C LYS A 5 -15.42 15.42 0.72
N VAL A 6 -15.04 15.92 -0.46
CA VAL A 6 -15.00 15.13 -1.68
C VAL A 6 -13.97 14.03 -1.42
N SER A 7 -14.46 12.84 -1.06
CA SER A 7 -13.62 11.67 -0.88
C SER A 7 -13.03 11.33 -2.24
N LYS A 8 -11.75 11.65 -2.43
CA LYS A 8 -11.07 11.32 -3.68
C LYS A 8 -10.98 9.80 -3.78
N PRO A 9 -11.23 9.21 -4.96
CA PRO A 9 -11.14 7.77 -5.12
C PRO A 9 -9.70 7.32 -4.86
N PRO A 10 -9.50 6.14 -4.24
CA PRO A 10 -8.17 5.57 -4.11
C PRO A 10 -7.59 5.29 -5.50
N ARG A 11 -6.28 5.48 -5.66
CA ARG A 11 -5.56 5.01 -6.83
C ARG A 11 -5.36 3.51 -6.69
N THR A 12 -5.76 2.76 -7.70
CA THR A 12 -5.58 1.30 -7.75
C THR A 12 -4.74 0.91 -8.95
N GLY A 13 -4.06 -0.23 -8.87
CA GLY A 13 -3.22 -0.72 -9.96
C GLY A 13 -2.46 -1.99 -9.59
N ALA A 14 -1.69 -2.50 -10.56
CA ALA A 14 -0.69 -3.52 -10.31
C ALA A 14 0.62 -2.85 -9.89
N GLY A 15 1.36 -3.49 -9.00
CA GLY A 15 2.63 -2.99 -8.53
C GLY A 15 3.52 -4.11 -8.03
N ALA A 16 4.61 -3.70 -7.39
CA ALA A 16 5.62 -4.60 -6.88
C ALA A 16 6.00 -4.24 -5.45
N LEU A 17 5.96 -5.23 -4.56
CA LEU A 17 6.45 -5.10 -3.21
C LEU A 17 7.88 -5.63 -3.14
N ILE A 18 8.81 -4.81 -2.65
CA ILE A 18 10.20 -5.20 -2.45
C ILE A 18 10.37 -5.69 -1.02
N LEU A 19 10.62 -6.99 -0.88
CA LEU A 19 10.86 -7.70 0.38
C LEU A 19 12.21 -8.39 0.31
N GLU A 20 13.09 -8.17 1.29
CA GLU A 20 14.41 -8.83 1.36
C GLU A 20 15.24 -8.77 0.05
N ARG A 21 15.08 -7.70 -0.73
CA ARG A 21 15.68 -7.47 -2.06
C ARG A 21 15.08 -8.29 -3.21
N GLU A 22 14.00 -9.00 -2.96
CA GLU A 22 13.21 -9.67 -3.99
C GLU A 22 11.94 -8.88 -4.31
N GLU A 23 11.55 -8.94 -5.58
CA GLU A 23 10.34 -8.31 -6.09
C GLU A 23 9.18 -9.30 -6.06
N ARG A 24 8.02 -8.85 -5.55
CA ARG A 24 6.78 -9.62 -5.50
C ARG A 24 5.66 -8.82 -6.15
N ALA A 25 4.99 -9.41 -7.15
CA ALA A 25 3.84 -8.77 -7.78
C ALA A 25 2.67 -8.66 -6.78
N VAL A 26 2.04 -7.49 -6.74
CA VAL A 26 0.87 -7.20 -5.89
C VAL A 26 -0.14 -6.35 -6.65
N ALA A 27 -1.41 -6.40 -6.26
CA ALA A 27 -2.35 -5.32 -6.58
C ALA A 27 -2.36 -4.32 -5.42
N PHE A 28 -2.51 -3.03 -5.69
CA PHE A 28 -2.56 -1.99 -4.67
C PHE A 28 -3.84 -1.16 -4.77
N SER A 29 -4.20 -0.56 -3.64
CA SER A 29 -5.15 0.54 -3.50
C SER A 29 -4.55 1.55 -2.53
N VAL A 30 -4.36 2.80 -2.94
CA VAL A 30 -3.75 3.85 -2.12
C VAL A 30 -4.57 5.13 -2.14
N LEU A 31 -4.85 5.64 -0.95
CA LEU A 31 -5.45 6.95 -0.73
C LEU A 31 -4.39 7.89 -0.17
N PHE A 32 -4.00 8.88 -0.98
CA PHE A 32 -3.10 9.95 -0.56
C PHE A 32 -3.86 10.99 0.26
N ALA A 33 -3.26 11.46 1.36
CA ALA A 33 -3.90 12.40 2.28
C ALA A 33 -4.22 13.77 1.63
N ASP A 34 -3.38 14.22 0.70
CA ASP A 34 -3.63 15.40 -0.14
C ASP A 34 -4.34 15.07 -1.47
N GLY A 35 -4.47 13.77 -1.78
CA GLY A 35 -5.02 13.24 -3.01
C GLY A 35 -4.21 13.54 -4.27
N GLN A 36 -2.92 13.83 -4.12
CA GLN A 36 -1.98 14.05 -5.23
C GLN A 36 -0.74 13.17 -5.11
N GLY A 37 -0.28 12.86 -3.89
CA GLY A 37 0.85 11.96 -3.72
C GLY A 37 1.28 11.72 -2.28
N ALA A 38 2.44 11.10 -2.11
CA ALA A 38 2.90 10.59 -0.82
C ALA A 38 3.37 11.67 0.17
N LYS A 39 3.53 12.94 -0.25
CA LYS A 39 4.16 14.00 0.55
C LYS A 39 3.48 14.26 1.91
N ARG A 40 2.18 14.03 2.00
CA ARG A 40 1.38 14.21 3.23
C ARG A 40 1.00 12.89 3.89
N GLY A 41 1.60 11.78 3.45
CA GLY A 41 1.21 10.44 3.86
C GLY A 41 -0.05 9.95 3.18
N GLY A 42 -0.58 8.83 3.66
CA GLY A 42 -1.70 8.12 3.06
C GLY A 42 -1.83 6.72 3.63
N LYS A 43 -2.92 6.06 3.26
CA LYS A 43 -3.21 4.69 3.68
C LYS A 43 -3.63 3.87 2.48
N GLY A 44 -3.50 2.56 2.57
CA GLY A 44 -3.88 1.71 1.47
C GLY A 44 -3.97 0.25 1.85
N SER A 45 -4.20 -0.56 0.83
CA SER A 45 -4.14 -2.01 0.91
C SER A 45 -3.32 -2.57 -0.24
N ILE A 46 -2.72 -3.73 0.01
CA ILE A 46 -2.12 -4.57 -1.00
C ILE A 46 -2.82 -5.93 -1.00
N THR A 47 -2.99 -6.50 -2.18
CA THR A 47 -3.49 -7.86 -2.38
C THR A 47 -2.41 -8.72 -3.02
N ALA A 48 -2.10 -9.86 -2.40
CA ALA A 48 -1.03 -10.77 -2.81
C ALA A 48 -1.20 -12.14 -2.12
N ASP A 49 -0.30 -13.08 -2.40
CA ASP A 49 -0.24 -14.36 -1.67
C ASP A 49 -0.06 -14.13 -0.16
N ALA A 50 -0.76 -14.92 0.65
CA ALA A 50 -0.78 -14.78 2.11
C ALA A 50 0.63 -14.79 2.74
N GLU A 51 1.55 -15.60 2.19
CA GLU A 51 2.94 -15.67 2.67
C GLU A 51 3.71 -14.37 2.38
N VAL A 52 3.48 -13.73 1.22
CA VAL A 52 4.06 -12.41 0.90
C VAL A 52 3.57 -11.36 1.89
N LEU A 53 2.28 -11.36 2.20
CA LEU A 53 1.68 -10.40 3.15
C LEU A 53 2.18 -10.59 4.58
N ARG A 54 2.32 -11.85 5.01
CA ARG A 54 2.90 -12.19 6.30
C ARG A 54 4.35 -11.71 6.41
N GLN A 55 5.14 -11.91 5.37
CA GLN A 55 6.53 -11.42 5.31
C GLN A 55 6.57 -9.89 5.36
N ALA A 56 5.71 -9.22 4.60
CA ALA A 56 5.62 -7.77 4.58
C ALA A 56 5.28 -7.18 5.95
N PHE A 57 4.32 -7.79 6.67
CA PHE A 57 3.97 -7.39 8.03
C PHE A 57 5.15 -7.58 9.00
N ARG A 58 5.87 -8.70 8.91
CA ARG A 58 7.04 -8.97 9.75
C ARG A 58 8.23 -8.06 9.46
N SER A 59 8.40 -7.61 8.22
CA SER A 59 9.44 -6.65 7.83
C SER A 59 9.22 -5.27 8.47
N GLY A 60 7.99 -4.94 8.87
CA GLY A 60 7.59 -3.66 9.46
C GLY A 60 7.52 -2.54 8.43
N GLU A 61 8.59 -2.33 7.68
CA GLU A 61 8.64 -1.39 6.56
C GLU A 61 9.03 -2.09 5.26
N CYS A 62 8.38 -1.67 4.17
CA CYS A 62 8.55 -2.21 2.83
C CYS A 62 8.59 -1.09 1.80
N ARG A 63 9.05 -1.41 0.59
CA ARG A 63 8.95 -0.51 -0.58
C ARG A 63 7.91 -1.04 -1.54
N LEU A 64 6.89 -0.24 -1.84
CA LEU A 64 5.86 -0.54 -2.83
C LEU A 64 6.12 0.30 -4.08
N VAL A 65 6.42 -0.33 -5.20
CA VAL A 65 6.54 0.30 -6.51
C VAL A 65 5.20 0.24 -7.22
N LEU A 66 4.66 1.38 -7.63
CA LEU A 66 3.42 1.49 -8.38
C LEU A 66 3.63 1.20 -9.88
N ASP A 67 2.54 1.09 -10.63
CA ASP A 67 2.52 0.86 -12.08
C ASP A 67 3.23 1.96 -12.91
N ASP A 68 3.33 3.18 -12.39
CA ASP A 68 4.06 4.29 -13.02
C ASP A 68 5.54 4.38 -12.58
N GLY A 69 6.01 3.39 -11.82
CA GLY A 69 7.38 3.35 -11.28
C GLY A 69 7.60 4.20 -10.03
N VAL A 70 6.59 4.91 -9.52
CA VAL A 70 6.70 5.62 -8.25
C VAL A 70 6.90 4.62 -7.12
N ALA A 71 7.96 4.82 -6.32
CA ALA A 71 8.22 3.97 -5.16
C ALA A 71 7.79 4.65 -3.86
N LEU A 72 6.96 3.98 -3.09
CA LEU A 72 6.43 4.40 -1.81
C LEU A 72 7.09 3.60 -0.69
N ARG A 73 7.47 4.29 0.40
CA ARG A 73 7.80 3.61 1.66
C ARG A 73 6.51 3.38 2.41
N ILE A 74 6.23 2.13 2.75
CA ILE A 74 5.02 1.74 3.46
C ILE A 74 5.37 0.98 4.73
N ALA A 75 4.50 1.07 5.74
CA ALA A 75 4.48 0.14 6.85
C ALA A 75 3.18 -0.66 6.81
N VAL A 76 3.28 -1.98 6.78
CA VAL A 76 2.11 -2.86 6.84
C VAL A 76 1.65 -2.93 8.30
N ILE A 77 0.41 -2.52 8.56
CA ILE A 77 -0.14 -2.35 9.92
C ILE A 77 -1.14 -3.44 10.31
N ALA A 78 -1.70 -4.15 9.34
CA ALA A 78 -2.63 -5.24 9.57
C ALA A 78 -2.67 -6.19 8.37
N HIS A 79 -2.86 -7.49 8.64
CA HIS A 79 -3.24 -8.48 7.65
C HIS A 79 -4.11 -9.54 8.34
N THR A 80 -4.88 -10.31 7.57
CA THR A 80 -5.58 -11.49 8.07
C THR A 80 -4.73 -12.72 7.79
N ASP A 81 -4.60 -13.61 8.78
CA ASP A 81 -3.89 -14.88 8.57
C ASP A 81 -4.65 -15.76 7.57
N GLY A 82 -3.94 -16.29 6.58
CA GLY A 82 -4.53 -16.95 5.40
C GLY A 82 -5.33 -16.02 4.45
N GLY A 83 -5.39 -14.72 4.74
CA GLY A 83 -6.03 -13.74 3.87
C GLY A 83 -5.11 -13.26 2.74
N ASP A 84 -5.71 -12.72 1.70
CA ASP A 84 -5.02 -12.21 0.51
C ASP A 84 -4.80 -10.70 0.54
N THR A 85 -5.19 -10.02 1.63
CA THR A 85 -5.18 -8.55 1.73
C THR A 85 -4.48 -8.09 3.01
N ALA A 86 -3.60 -7.10 2.88
CA ALA A 86 -2.98 -6.40 4.00
C ALA A 86 -3.17 -4.89 3.86
N TYR A 87 -3.20 -4.19 4.98
CA TYR A 87 -3.38 -2.74 5.07
C TYR A 87 -2.07 -2.06 5.49
N PHE A 88 -1.81 -0.89 4.93
CA PHE A 88 -0.59 -0.16 5.18
C PHE A 88 -0.81 1.35 5.36
N GLU A 89 0.21 2.01 5.89
CA GLU A 89 0.34 3.47 5.93
C GLU A 89 1.63 3.91 5.23
N LEU A 90 1.60 5.07 4.60
CA LEU A 90 2.80 5.69 4.02
C LEU A 90 3.70 6.23 5.12
N ARG A 91 5.01 6.09 4.92
CA ARG A 91 6.07 6.59 5.80
C ARG A 91 6.83 7.75 5.17
#